data_AF-A0A933BQG3-F1
#
_entry.id   AF-A0A933BQG3-F1
#
_cell.length_a   1.000
_cell.length_b   1.000
_cell.length_c   1.000
_cell.angle_alpha   90.00
_cell.angle_beta   90.00
_cell.angle_gamma   90.00
#
_symmetry.space_group_name_H-M   'P 1'
#
loop_
_entity.id
_entity.type
_entity.pdbx_description
1 polymer ?
#
loop_
_entity_poly.entity_id
_entity_poly.type
_entity_poly.pdbx_seq_one_letter_code
_entity_poly.pdbx_strand_id
1 'polypeptide(L)'
;MNIRRESGLGWVVCGCLLFGMSSRSISQDAQAKPGALPGMTSGASAGPRGGAESAPSAGEQPSAQAASGAVAAPAAGSNLPSEVVIKGSGAGGSIRDIKPPLRLDMDPFESIRASLVPDESLLLAESPFTVSWRRTYPEFLNNRRVIEPWHTTFADRPGIIFQVRAQLFEAMLRALDPKEVRGFGWKVTIADAEGRVFQSYDGLTDPPGELVWSGQNDQEEWIQPGRSYSAVYTFTDPSGSPHTRVGKPIQMSGIVHQESNGLHVSLDSGVLFGPNKSDETFSKPGEALLRSAADLIKRRFTGIPIRVQILASTRELAEAQAGAVQNTLIKELMLLAQNITNEGAQAPFSEQRVEIILLNR
;
A
#
# COMPACT_ATOMS: atom_id res chain seq x y z
N MET A 1 34.69 -14.47 40.40
CA MET A 1 34.24 -15.77 39.88
C MET A 1 34.33 -15.67 38.35
N ASN A 2 35.45 -16.13 37.79
CA ASN A 2 35.83 -15.93 36.38
C ASN A 2 35.40 -17.16 35.58
N ILE A 3 34.56 -16.99 34.57
CA ILE A 3 34.24 -18.04 33.59
C ILE A 3 35.01 -17.72 32.31
N ARG A 4 36.08 -18.50 32.12
CA ARG A 4 36.91 -18.59 30.92
C ARG A 4 36.21 -19.59 29.99
N ARG A 5 35.73 -19.16 28.81
CA ARG A 5 35.30 -20.08 27.74
C ARG A 5 36.44 -20.27 26.75
N GLU A 6 36.85 -21.53 26.59
CA GLU A 6 37.80 -21.98 25.58
C GLU A 6 37.18 -21.95 24.20
N SER A 7 37.94 -21.41 23.26
CA SER A 7 37.74 -21.41 21.83
C SER A 7 38.25 -22.72 21.21
N GLY A 8 37.37 -23.45 20.53
CA GLY A 8 37.71 -24.60 19.67
C GLY A 8 37.31 -24.32 18.23
N LEU A 9 38.24 -24.60 17.32
CA LEU A 9 38.27 -24.29 15.88
C LEU A 9 37.06 -24.80 15.07
N GLY A 10 36.78 -24.14 13.94
CA GLY A 10 36.23 -24.84 12.79
C GLY A 10 35.64 -24.01 11.65
N TRP A 11 36.42 -23.91 10.57
CA TRP A 11 36.02 -23.74 9.16
C TRP A 11 35.80 -22.33 8.56
N VAL A 12 36.76 -22.02 7.69
CA VAL A 12 36.82 -20.99 6.65
C VAL A 12 36.03 -21.45 5.42
N VAL A 13 35.11 -20.63 4.87
CA VAL A 13 34.73 -20.65 3.45
C VAL A 13 34.22 -19.27 2.98
N CYS A 14 34.74 -18.82 1.83
CA CYS A 14 34.29 -17.82 0.83
C CYS A 14 33.64 -16.50 1.30
N GLY A 15 34.09 -15.32 0.88
CA GLY A 15 34.49 -14.96 -0.49
C GLY A 15 33.34 -14.26 -1.22
N CYS A 16 33.00 -13.03 -0.80
CA CYS A 16 32.02 -12.18 -1.50
C CYS A 16 32.65 -10.86 -1.95
N LEU A 17 32.56 -10.64 -3.26
CA LEU A 17 32.96 -9.46 -4.01
C LEU A 17 32.23 -8.20 -3.51
N LEU A 18 32.98 -7.15 -3.19
CA LEU A 18 32.47 -5.81 -2.93
C LEU A 18 32.24 -5.08 -4.27
N PHE A 19 30.98 -4.96 -4.66
CA PHE A 19 30.55 -3.94 -5.62
C PHE A 19 30.21 -2.65 -4.85
N GLY A 20 31.05 -1.63 -5.00
CA GLY A 20 30.78 -0.29 -4.51
C GLY A 20 29.80 0.44 -5.42
N MET A 21 28.58 0.70 -4.93
CA MET A 21 27.66 1.65 -5.55
C MET A 21 27.45 2.85 -4.62
N SER A 22 27.93 4.00 -5.10
CA SER A 22 27.80 5.32 -4.52
C SER A 22 26.34 5.77 -4.55
N SER A 23 25.75 5.99 -3.37
CA SER A 23 24.40 6.56 -3.21
C SER A 23 24.49 8.08 -3.02
N ARG A 24 24.00 8.82 -4.01
CA ARG A 24 23.72 10.26 -3.89
C ARG A 24 22.41 10.44 -3.12
N SER A 25 22.47 11.11 -1.97
CA SER A 25 21.30 11.55 -1.22
C SER A 25 20.68 12.79 -1.88
N ILE A 26 19.43 12.68 -2.31
CA ILE A 26 18.60 13.83 -2.69
C ILE A 26 17.78 14.22 -1.46
N SER A 27 18.13 15.33 -0.83
CA SER A 27 17.33 15.98 0.20
C SER A 27 16.19 16.75 -0.46
N GLN A 28 14.96 16.48 -0.05
CA GLN A 28 13.81 17.34 -0.32
C GLN A 28 13.43 18.07 0.96
N ASP A 29 13.70 19.37 0.98
CA ASP A 29 13.15 20.32 1.94
C ASP A 29 11.70 20.64 1.56
N ALA A 30 10.76 20.42 2.48
CA ALA A 30 9.42 20.98 2.42
C ALA A 30 9.12 21.73 3.72
N GLN A 31 9.17 23.06 3.63
CA GLN A 31 8.76 24.00 4.66
C GLN A 31 7.25 23.94 4.88
N ALA A 32 6.81 23.74 6.11
CA ALA A 32 5.44 23.97 6.55
C ALA A 32 5.39 25.11 7.58
N LYS A 33 4.49 26.06 7.32
CA LYS A 33 4.23 27.31 8.05
C LYS A 33 3.14 27.06 9.12
N PRO A 34 3.20 27.65 10.34
CA PRO A 34 2.21 27.39 11.37
C PRO A 34 0.97 28.28 11.20
N GLY A 35 -0.21 27.66 11.27
CA GLY A 35 -1.54 28.30 11.30
C GLY A 35 -2.24 28.04 12.62
N ALA A 36 -2.93 29.06 13.11
CA ALA A 36 -3.36 29.28 14.48
C ALA A 36 -4.57 28.46 14.97
N LEU A 37 -4.67 28.36 16.31
CA LEU A 37 -5.83 27.93 17.11
C LEU A 37 -7.07 28.80 16.83
N PRO A 38 -8.29 28.23 16.91
CA PRO A 38 -9.13 28.36 18.11
C PRO A 38 -9.93 27.07 18.38
N GLY A 39 -10.66 26.81 19.46
CA GLY A 39 -11.18 27.57 20.57
C GLY A 39 -12.25 26.67 21.21
N MET A 40 -12.35 26.71 22.54
CA MET A 40 -13.26 25.92 23.36
C MET A 40 -14.72 26.25 23.08
N THR A 41 -15.60 25.24 23.03
CA THR A 41 -16.96 25.34 23.60
C THR A 41 -17.43 23.99 24.11
N SER A 42 -17.63 23.93 25.42
CA SER A 42 -18.38 22.92 26.16
C SER A 42 -19.88 23.11 25.96
N GLY A 43 -20.66 22.03 25.88
CA GLY A 43 -22.09 22.11 26.15
C GLY A 43 -22.90 20.89 25.74
N ALA A 44 -23.80 20.50 26.66
CA ALA A 44 -25.01 19.69 26.45
C ALA A 44 -24.81 18.18 26.23
N SER A 45 -25.71 17.29 26.66
CA SER A 45 -26.92 17.37 27.48
C SER A 45 -27.40 15.92 27.60
N ALA A 46 -27.82 15.53 28.81
CA ALA A 46 -28.49 14.25 29.06
C ALA A 46 -29.96 14.32 28.64
N GLY A 47 -30.53 13.19 28.18
CA GLY A 47 -31.96 12.92 28.31
C GLY A 47 -32.67 12.27 27.11
N PRO A 48 -33.74 11.49 27.33
CA PRO A 48 -33.99 10.21 26.65
C PRO A 48 -35.37 10.11 25.96
N ARG A 49 -35.76 8.87 25.57
CA ARG A 49 -37.03 8.37 24.97
C ARG A 49 -36.97 8.28 23.44
N GLY A 50 -37.48 7.24 22.76
CA GLY A 50 -38.34 6.13 23.13
C GLY A 50 -39.35 5.94 21.98
N GLY A 51 -39.61 4.69 21.60
CA GLY A 51 -40.89 4.28 20.98
C GLY A 51 -40.95 4.07 19.46
N ALA A 52 -41.39 2.85 19.12
CA ALA A 52 -42.40 2.48 18.11
C ALA A 52 -42.07 2.71 16.61
N GLU A 53 -41.95 1.64 15.82
CA GLU A 53 -43.03 0.82 15.21
C GLU A 53 -43.53 1.43 13.89
N SER A 54 -43.32 0.70 12.79
CA SER A 54 -44.33 0.33 11.76
C SER A 54 -43.67 0.02 10.41
N ALA A 55 -44.28 -0.94 9.73
CA ALA A 55 -43.80 -1.65 8.55
C ALA A 55 -44.36 -1.03 7.22
N PRO A 56 -44.49 -1.75 6.09
CA PRO A 56 -43.91 -1.33 4.80
C PRO A 56 -44.97 -0.84 3.79
N SER A 57 -44.51 -0.28 2.66
CA SER A 57 -45.37 -0.06 1.50
C SER A 57 -44.65 -0.40 0.19
N ALA A 58 -45.36 -1.16 -0.65
CA ALA A 58 -45.03 -1.55 -2.01
C ALA A 58 -45.59 -0.53 -3.02
N GLY A 59 -45.05 -0.53 -4.24
CA GLY A 59 -45.60 0.25 -5.36
C GLY A 59 -44.85 0.08 -6.67
N GLU A 60 -45.38 -0.82 -7.52
CA GLU A 60 -45.42 -0.81 -9.00
C GLU A 60 -45.73 0.60 -9.59
N GLN A 61 -45.49 1.04 -10.84
CA GLN A 61 -45.37 0.45 -12.19
C GLN A 61 -44.98 1.58 -13.23
N PRO A 62 -45.06 1.44 -14.59
CA PRO A 62 -44.07 1.99 -15.55
C PRO A 62 -44.67 2.92 -16.66
N SER A 63 -44.00 2.97 -17.84
CA SER A 63 -44.42 3.45 -19.20
C SER A 63 -43.98 4.87 -19.60
N ALA A 64 -43.81 5.28 -20.87
CA ALA A 64 -43.50 4.70 -22.20
C ALA A 64 -43.42 5.89 -23.21
N GLN A 65 -43.05 5.59 -24.46
CA GLN A 65 -43.40 6.24 -25.73
C GLN A 65 -42.41 7.18 -26.47
N ALA A 66 -42.46 6.97 -27.78
CA ALA A 66 -41.65 7.45 -28.89
C ALA A 66 -42.43 8.47 -29.74
N ALA A 67 -41.76 9.16 -30.69
CA ALA A 67 -42.34 9.48 -32.00
C ALA A 67 -41.29 10.03 -32.99
N SER A 68 -41.45 9.62 -34.24
CA SER A 68 -40.76 10.00 -35.48
C SER A 68 -41.51 11.11 -36.23
N GLY A 69 -40.84 11.77 -37.19
CA GLY A 69 -41.50 12.61 -38.19
C GLY A 69 -40.55 13.15 -39.24
N ALA A 70 -40.75 12.75 -40.50
CA ALA A 70 -40.08 13.24 -41.71
C ALA A 70 -41.07 14.03 -42.57
N VAL A 71 -40.64 15.12 -43.23
CA VAL A 71 -41.39 15.78 -44.33
C VAL A 71 -40.42 16.34 -45.38
N ALA A 72 -40.87 16.25 -46.64
CA ALA A 72 -40.19 16.46 -47.91
C ALA A 72 -40.17 17.92 -48.44
N ALA A 73 -39.42 18.08 -49.54
CA ALA A 73 -39.17 19.28 -50.36
C ALA A 73 -40.41 19.98 -50.96
N PRO A 74 -40.23 21.16 -51.60
CA PRO A 74 -40.23 21.17 -53.07
C PRO A 74 -39.28 22.18 -53.75
N ALA A 75 -39.27 22.10 -55.08
CA ALA A 75 -38.37 22.75 -56.03
C ALA A 75 -38.94 24.03 -56.70
N ALA A 76 -38.06 24.63 -57.52
CA ALA A 76 -38.32 25.41 -58.74
C ALA A 76 -38.42 26.95 -58.65
N GLY A 77 -37.86 27.60 -59.68
CA GLY A 77 -38.53 28.76 -60.31
C GLY A 77 -37.67 29.99 -60.53
N SER A 78 -37.31 30.24 -61.79
CA SER A 78 -36.68 31.44 -62.33
C SER A 78 -37.57 32.70 -62.28
N ASN A 79 -36.91 33.83 -62.55
CA ASN A 79 -37.42 35.11 -63.08
C ASN A 79 -37.55 36.28 -62.09
N LEU A 80 -36.62 37.22 -62.28
CA LEU A 80 -36.60 38.59 -61.77
C LEU A 80 -37.78 39.40 -62.34
N PRO A 81 -38.44 40.20 -61.49
CA PRO A 81 -38.96 41.50 -61.91
C PRO A 81 -38.29 42.67 -61.19
N SER A 82 -38.43 43.81 -61.86
CA SER A 82 -37.81 45.13 -61.69
C SER A 82 -37.74 45.72 -60.29
N GLU A 83 -36.59 46.35 -60.06
CA GLU A 83 -36.23 47.30 -59.03
C GLU A 83 -37.35 48.33 -58.71
N VAL A 84 -37.93 48.18 -57.52
CA VAL A 84 -38.79 49.18 -56.88
C VAL A 84 -37.97 49.83 -55.78
N VAL A 85 -37.48 51.05 -56.05
CA VAL A 85 -36.80 51.90 -55.05
C VAL A 85 -37.86 52.49 -54.12
N ILE A 86 -38.10 51.82 -53.00
CA ILE A 86 -38.90 52.37 -51.90
C ILE A 86 -38.02 53.35 -51.12
N LYS A 87 -38.19 54.66 -51.36
CA LYS A 87 -37.66 55.71 -50.47
C LYS A 87 -38.51 55.76 -49.21
N GLY A 88 -38.12 54.99 -48.20
CA GLY A 88 -38.66 55.12 -46.85
C GLY A 88 -38.16 56.41 -46.20
N SER A 89 -39.02 57.42 -46.09
CA SER A 89 -38.80 58.57 -45.20
C SER A 89 -39.12 58.13 -43.76
N GLY A 90 -38.14 57.51 -43.11
CA GLY A 90 -38.21 57.10 -41.71
C GLY A 90 -36.86 57.35 -41.07
N ALA A 91 -36.86 58.20 -40.05
CA ALA A 91 -35.68 58.74 -39.41
C ALA A 91 -34.74 57.65 -38.83
N GLY A 92 -33.42 57.84 -39.04
CA GLY A 92 -32.43 57.62 -37.99
C GLY A 92 -32.04 56.18 -37.62
N GLY A 93 -31.87 55.28 -38.58
CA GLY A 93 -31.25 53.97 -38.32
C GLY A 93 -30.09 53.69 -39.26
N SER A 94 -28.83 53.74 -38.79
CA SER A 94 -27.72 53.14 -39.53
C SER A 94 -28.00 51.64 -39.62
N ILE A 95 -28.31 51.13 -40.81
CA ILE A 95 -28.37 49.70 -41.06
C ILE A 95 -26.95 49.19 -40.83
N ARG A 96 -26.74 48.57 -39.67
CA ARG A 96 -25.49 47.88 -39.37
C ARG A 96 -25.51 46.64 -40.24
N ASP A 97 -24.87 46.73 -41.40
CA ASP A 97 -24.46 45.58 -42.22
C ASP A 97 -23.44 44.74 -41.43
N ILE A 98 -23.91 44.10 -40.36
CA ILE A 98 -23.17 43.04 -39.70
C ILE A 98 -23.50 41.80 -40.50
N LYS A 99 -22.78 41.62 -41.60
CA LYS A 99 -22.81 40.40 -42.39
C LYS A 99 -22.47 39.26 -41.42
N PRO A 100 -23.37 38.28 -41.19
CA PRO A 100 -23.11 37.22 -40.23
C PRO A 100 -21.83 36.49 -40.66
N PRO A 101 -20.90 36.21 -39.73
CA PRO A 101 -19.65 35.58 -40.07
C PRO A 101 -19.97 34.21 -40.67
N LEU A 102 -19.70 34.04 -41.98
CA LEU A 102 -19.77 32.74 -42.62
C LEU A 102 -18.74 31.83 -41.95
N ARG A 103 -19.20 30.94 -41.08
CA ARG A 103 -18.42 29.81 -40.61
C ARG A 103 -18.54 28.72 -41.66
N LEU A 104 -17.59 28.72 -42.59
CA LEU A 104 -17.39 27.61 -43.49
C LEU A 104 -16.67 26.52 -42.69
N ASP A 105 -17.44 25.59 -42.10
CA ASP A 105 -16.91 24.32 -41.61
C ASP A 105 -16.55 23.46 -42.83
N MET A 106 -15.47 23.84 -43.51
CA MET A 106 -14.84 22.97 -44.49
C MET A 106 -13.87 22.09 -43.74
N ASP A 107 -14.14 20.79 -43.70
CA ASP A 107 -13.16 19.81 -43.27
C ASP A 107 -12.01 19.84 -44.28
N PRO A 108 -10.80 20.32 -43.90
CA PRO A 108 -9.68 20.45 -44.84
C PRO A 108 -9.26 19.11 -45.46
N PHE A 109 -9.74 17.99 -44.92
CA PHE A 109 -9.44 16.65 -45.39
C PHE A 109 -10.53 16.01 -46.26
N GLU A 110 -11.68 16.67 -46.49
CA GLU A 110 -12.78 16.09 -47.28
C GLU A 110 -12.34 15.66 -48.68
N SER A 111 -11.49 16.48 -49.33
CA SER A 111 -10.91 16.17 -50.65
C SER A 111 -9.94 14.99 -50.64
N ILE A 112 -9.29 14.73 -49.50
CA ILE A 112 -8.27 13.68 -49.36
C ILE A 112 -8.92 12.35 -48.93
N ARG A 113 -10.01 12.40 -48.14
CA ARG A 113 -10.73 11.21 -47.67
C ARG A 113 -11.20 10.31 -48.81
N ALA A 114 -11.71 10.89 -49.91
CA ALA A 114 -12.14 10.11 -51.07
C ALA A 114 -10.99 9.32 -51.73
N SER A 115 -9.77 9.88 -51.71
CA SER A 115 -8.57 9.22 -52.23
C SER A 115 -7.99 8.16 -51.28
N LEU A 116 -8.32 8.24 -49.99
CA LEU A 116 -7.83 7.33 -48.95
C LEU A 116 -8.71 6.08 -48.76
N VAL A 117 -9.93 6.03 -49.30
CA VAL A 117 -10.86 4.89 -49.16
C VAL A 117 -10.23 3.53 -49.55
N PRO A 118 -9.44 3.40 -50.64
CA PRO A 118 -8.81 2.13 -51.00
C PRO A 118 -7.74 1.69 -49.98
N ASP A 119 -6.98 2.67 -49.48
CA ASP A 119 -5.84 2.46 -48.59
C ASP A 119 -6.23 2.47 -47.11
N GLU A 120 -7.48 2.82 -46.79
CA GLU A 120 -8.03 2.81 -45.44
C GLU A 120 -7.88 1.44 -44.79
N SER A 121 -8.06 0.36 -45.57
CA SER A 121 -7.84 -1.00 -45.11
C SER A 121 -6.37 -1.31 -44.77
N LEU A 122 -5.41 -0.70 -45.49
CA LEU A 122 -3.97 -0.87 -45.23
C LEU A 122 -3.48 0.01 -44.08
N LEU A 123 -4.08 1.18 -43.91
CA LEU A 123 -3.77 2.12 -42.81
C LEU A 123 -4.42 1.69 -41.49
N LEU A 124 -5.60 1.06 -41.54
CA LEU A 124 -6.27 0.46 -40.38
C LEU A 124 -5.81 -0.97 -40.08
N ALA A 125 -5.18 -1.65 -41.04
CA ALA A 125 -4.51 -2.92 -40.79
C ALA A 125 -3.32 -2.69 -39.85
N GLU A 126 -3.57 -2.82 -38.55
CA GLU A 126 -2.50 -2.86 -37.57
C GLU A 126 -1.54 -3.99 -37.94
N SER A 127 -0.31 -3.64 -38.33
CA SER A 127 0.66 -4.65 -38.69
C SER A 127 0.87 -5.59 -37.48
N PRO A 128 0.98 -6.91 -37.67
CA PRO A 128 1.18 -7.85 -36.57
C PRO A 128 2.46 -7.56 -35.77
N PHE A 129 3.40 -6.80 -36.33
CA PHE A 129 4.63 -6.34 -35.66
C PHE A 129 4.46 -5.06 -34.85
N THR A 130 3.43 -4.25 -35.12
CA THR A 130 3.09 -3.03 -34.37
C THR A 130 2.01 -3.25 -33.33
N VAL A 131 1.48 -4.48 -33.22
CA VAL A 131 0.60 -4.91 -32.13
C VAL A 131 1.38 -4.80 -30.83
N SER A 132 1.27 -3.64 -30.19
CA SER A 132 1.81 -3.46 -28.85
C SER A 132 1.05 -4.42 -27.94
N TRP A 133 1.77 -5.37 -27.33
CA TRP A 133 1.20 -6.33 -26.39
C TRP A 133 0.34 -5.68 -25.30
N ARG A 134 0.64 -4.41 -24.98
CA ARG A 134 -0.11 -3.60 -24.03
C ARG A 134 -1.54 -3.23 -24.47
N ARG A 135 -1.80 -3.13 -25.78
CA ARG A 135 -3.13 -2.77 -26.33
C ARG A 135 -4.01 -3.98 -26.59
N THR A 136 -3.44 -5.07 -27.09
CA THR A 136 -4.21 -6.27 -27.49
C THR A 136 -4.42 -7.27 -26.38
N TYR A 137 -3.57 -7.28 -25.35
CA TYR A 137 -3.71 -8.19 -24.21
C TYR A 137 -3.63 -7.43 -22.88
N PRO A 138 -4.55 -6.49 -22.62
CA PRO A 138 -4.61 -5.83 -21.31
C PRO A 138 -4.79 -6.84 -20.18
N GLU A 139 -5.46 -7.97 -20.44
CA GLU A 139 -5.61 -9.10 -19.51
C GLU A 139 -4.27 -9.74 -19.10
N PHE A 140 -3.25 -9.68 -19.97
CA PHE A 140 -1.92 -10.21 -19.68
C PHE A 140 -1.12 -9.25 -18.79
N LEU A 141 -1.38 -7.94 -18.88
CA LEU A 141 -0.80 -6.93 -17.99
C LEU A 141 -1.53 -6.82 -16.66
N ASN A 142 -2.87 -6.97 -16.67
CA ASN A 142 -3.71 -7.07 -15.48
C ASN A 142 -3.66 -8.46 -14.86
N ASN A 143 -2.79 -9.32 -15.37
CA ASN A 143 -2.61 -10.65 -14.85
C ASN A 143 -2.03 -10.53 -13.44
N ARG A 144 -2.86 -10.81 -12.43
CA ARG A 144 -2.46 -10.78 -11.02
C ARG A 144 -1.25 -11.67 -10.71
N ARG A 145 -0.94 -12.61 -11.62
CA ARG A 145 0.23 -13.49 -11.58
C ARG A 145 1.56 -12.74 -11.72
N VAL A 146 1.61 -11.59 -12.40
CA VAL A 146 2.84 -10.81 -12.54
C VAL A 146 3.26 -10.30 -11.17
N ILE A 147 4.52 -10.56 -10.83
CA ILE A 147 5.14 -10.07 -9.58
C ILE A 147 5.18 -8.54 -9.64
N GLU A 148 4.67 -7.88 -8.59
CA GLU A 148 4.63 -6.43 -8.48
C GLU A 148 5.71 -5.94 -7.49
N PRO A 149 6.94 -5.65 -7.96
CA PRO A 149 8.03 -5.31 -7.06
C PRO A 149 7.88 -4.01 -6.28
N TRP A 150 6.97 -3.13 -6.69
CA TRP A 150 6.68 -1.90 -5.97
C TRP A 150 5.80 -2.10 -4.73
N HIS A 151 5.17 -3.26 -4.55
CA HIS A 151 4.33 -3.56 -3.39
C HIS A 151 5.08 -4.20 -2.23
N THR A 152 6.40 -4.38 -2.27
CA THR A 152 7.15 -5.11 -1.23
C THR A 152 7.05 -4.41 0.13
N THR A 153 6.05 -4.82 0.93
CA THR A 153 5.92 -4.47 2.36
C THR A 153 6.95 -5.18 3.21
N PHE A 154 7.41 -6.35 2.75
CA PHE A 154 8.51 -7.09 3.33
C PHE A 154 9.81 -6.45 2.85
N ALA A 155 10.51 -5.78 3.77
CA ALA A 155 11.83 -5.29 3.46
C ALA A 155 12.76 -6.49 3.21
N ASP A 156 13.41 -6.53 2.03
CA ASP A 156 14.51 -7.47 1.76
C ASP A 156 15.71 -7.23 2.70
N ARG A 157 15.73 -6.09 3.41
CA ARG A 157 16.78 -5.76 4.38
C ARG A 157 16.55 -6.55 5.67
N PRO A 158 17.55 -7.37 6.09
CA PRO A 158 17.45 -8.14 7.32
C PRO A 158 17.63 -7.21 8.53
N GLY A 159 16.54 -6.61 8.99
CA GLY A 159 16.46 -6.04 10.33
C GLY A 159 15.89 -4.63 10.45
N ILE A 160 15.43 -4.36 11.68
CA ILE A 160 14.95 -3.08 12.18
C ILE A 160 16.17 -2.27 12.60
N ILE A 161 16.29 -1.05 12.07
CA ILE A 161 17.44 -0.16 12.33
C ILE A 161 17.06 0.86 13.39
N PHE A 162 17.82 0.89 14.49
CA PHE A 162 17.71 1.88 15.55
C PHE A 162 18.85 2.89 15.45
N GLN A 163 18.51 4.17 15.40
CA GLN A 163 19.50 5.26 15.33
C GLN A 163 19.90 5.72 16.74
N VAL A 164 20.70 4.92 17.44
CA VAL A 164 21.03 5.13 18.85
C VAL A 164 21.71 6.49 19.08
N ARG A 165 22.70 6.84 18.24
CA ARG A 165 23.39 8.13 18.33
C ARG A 165 22.49 9.33 18.04
N ALA A 166 21.55 9.21 17.10
CA ALA A 166 20.58 10.28 16.85
C ALA A 166 19.69 10.50 18.08
N GLN A 167 19.22 9.42 18.72
CA GLN A 167 18.42 9.50 19.94
C GLN A 167 19.18 10.12 21.12
N LEU A 168 20.51 9.93 21.22
CA LEU A 168 21.35 10.61 22.20
C LEU A 168 21.34 12.13 22.00
N PHE A 169 21.58 12.60 20.76
CA PHE A 169 21.57 14.03 20.46
C PHE A 169 20.21 14.68 20.75
N GLU A 170 19.13 13.97 20.41
CA GLU A 170 17.78 14.45 20.71
C GLU A 170 17.48 14.42 22.21
N ALA A 171 18.03 13.50 23.00
CA ALA A 171 17.85 13.42 24.45
C ALA A 171 18.57 14.57 25.18
N MET A 172 19.76 14.94 24.72
CA MET A 172 20.58 15.99 25.36
C MET A 172 20.21 17.41 24.91
N LEU A 173 19.36 17.55 23.89
CA LEU A 173 18.92 18.83 23.30
C LEU A 173 20.09 19.76 22.88
N ARG A 174 21.28 19.20 22.68
CA ARG A 174 22.53 19.92 22.38
C ARG A 174 23.39 19.09 21.43
N ALA A 175 24.15 19.76 20.57
CA ALA A 175 25.23 19.12 19.83
C ALA A 175 26.35 18.73 20.82
N LEU A 176 26.64 17.43 20.94
CA LEU A 176 27.78 16.94 21.72
C LEU A 176 29.03 16.86 20.87
N ASP A 177 30.16 17.18 21.47
CA ASP A 177 31.46 16.94 20.86
C ASP A 177 31.73 15.44 20.70
N PRO A 178 32.44 15.00 19.65
CA PRO A 178 32.74 13.59 19.42
C PRO A 178 33.57 12.95 20.54
N LYS A 179 34.24 13.76 21.38
CA LYS A 179 34.95 13.29 22.57
C LYS A 179 34.00 13.00 23.73
N GLU A 180 32.97 13.83 23.89
CA GLU A 180 31.95 13.64 24.93
C GLU A 180 31.15 12.36 24.65
N VAL A 181 30.72 12.15 23.41
CA VAL A 181 29.91 10.98 22.99
C VAL A 181 30.55 9.64 23.39
N ARG A 182 31.88 9.53 23.35
CA ARG A 182 32.60 8.29 23.72
C ARG A 182 32.45 7.92 25.19
N GLY A 183 32.21 8.89 26.06
CA GLY A 183 32.07 8.67 27.49
C GLY A 183 30.67 8.21 27.94
N PHE A 184 29.69 8.19 27.03
CA PHE A 184 28.33 7.81 27.38
C PHE A 184 28.15 6.29 27.35
N GLY A 185 27.67 5.75 28.47
CA GLY A 185 27.03 4.45 28.47
C GLY A 185 25.69 4.53 27.77
N TRP A 186 25.25 3.44 27.16
CA TRP A 186 23.98 3.36 26.47
C TRP A 186 23.32 2.02 26.70
N LYS A 187 21.99 2.02 26.73
CA LYS A 187 21.15 0.84 26.81
C LYS A 187 19.90 1.07 25.96
N VAL A 188 19.60 0.14 25.07
CA VAL A 188 18.36 0.11 24.29
C VAL A 188 17.56 -1.08 24.77
N THR A 189 16.38 -0.83 25.33
CA THR A 189 15.46 -1.86 25.80
C THR A 189 14.23 -1.84 24.91
N ILE A 190 13.94 -2.94 24.24
CA ILE A 190 12.75 -3.11 23.40
C ILE A 190 11.69 -3.76 24.28
N ALA A 191 10.59 -3.05 24.51
CA ALA A 191 9.47 -3.51 25.30
C ALA A 191 8.24 -3.80 24.44
N ASP A 192 7.46 -4.81 24.81
CA ASP A 192 6.17 -5.10 24.20
C ASP A 192 5.09 -4.08 24.64
N ALA A 193 3.87 -4.23 24.12
CA ALA A 193 2.73 -3.37 24.46
C ALA A 193 2.32 -3.48 25.95
N GLU A 194 2.75 -4.53 26.65
CA GLU A 194 2.47 -4.78 28.07
C GLU A 194 3.61 -4.26 28.96
N GLY A 195 4.66 -3.70 28.37
CA GLY A 195 5.84 -3.19 29.07
C GLY A 195 6.85 -4.28 29.46
N ARG A 196 6.69 -5.52 29.01
CA ARG A 196 7.67 -6.59 29.23
C ARG A 196 8.86 -6.38 28.30
N VAL A 197 10.05 -6.59 28.82
CA VAL A 197 11.28 -6.49 28.04
C VAL A 197 11.35 -7.68 27.08
N PHE A 198 11.34 -7.38 25.79
CA PHE A 198 11.48 -8.37 24.72
C PHE A 198 12.95 -8.62 24.37
N GLN A 199 13.74 -7.54 24.27
CA GLN A 199 15.17 -7.62 23.99
C GLN A 199 15.89 -6.42 24.60
N SER A 200 17.14 -6.58 25.03
CA SER A 200 17.97 -5.47 25.49
C SER A 200 19.36 -5.50 24.89
N TYR A 201 19.89 -4.31 24.60
CA TYR A 201 21.26 -4.07 24.17
C TYR A 201 21.88 -3.04 25.09
N ASP A 202 23.14 -3.21 25.45
CA ASP A 202 23.87 -2.23 26.25
C ASP A 202 25.33 -2.13 25.84
N GLY A 203 25.93 -0.99 26.15
CA GLY A 203 27.35 -0.73 25.96
C GLY A 203 27.80 0.39 26.90
N LEU A 204 29.03 0.26 27.42
CA LEU A 204 29.58 1.20 28.39
C LEU A 204 30.09 2.50 27.77
N THR A 205 30.43 2.49 26.48
CA THR A 205 31.08 3.60 25.78
C THR A 205 30.70 3.62 24.32
N ASP A 206 30.73 4.82 23.72
CA ASP A 206 30.56 5.09 22.28
C ASP A 206 29.29 4.46 21.66
N PRO A 207 28.10 5.07 21.85
CA PRO A 207 26.86 4.56 21.30
C PRO A 207 26.93 4.45 19.77
N PRO A 208 26.54 3.29 19.19
CA PRO A 208 26.63 3.08 17.76
C PRO A 208 25.74 4.08 17.00
N GLY A 209 26.16 4.46 15.80
CA GLY A 209 25.32 5.28 14.93
C GLY A 209 23.99 4.59 14.61
N GLU A 210 24.09 3.32 14.22
CA GLU A 210 22.99 2.45 13.85
C GLU A 210 23.15 1.10 14.57
N LEU A 211 22.06 0.61 15.13
CA LEU A 211 21.94 -0.71 15.72
C LEU A 211 20.92 -1.49 14.89
N VAL A 212 21.36 -2.56 14.23
CA VAL A 212 20.50 -3.42 13.41
C VAL A 212 20.03 -4.61 14.25
N TRP A 213 18.72 -4.77 14.35
CA TRP A 213 18.09 -5.87 15.07
C TRP A 213 17.31 -6.76 14.13
N SER A 214 17.48 -8.08 14.22
CA SER A 214 16.77 -9.05 13.38
C SER A 214 15.27 -9.18 13.68
N GLY A 215 14.80 -8.72 14.84
CA GLY A 215 13.45 -9.00 15.32
C GLY A 215 13.34 -10.28 16.18
N GLN A 216 14.45 -10.98 16.40
CA GLN A 216 14.53 -12.16 17.26
C GLN A 216 15.09 -11.78 18.64
N ASN A 217 14.57 -12.40 19.71
CA ASN A 217 15.10 -12.22 21.06
C ASN A 217 16.17 -13.27 21.43
N ASP A 218 16.75 -13.15 22.63
CA ASP A 218 17.75 -14.10 23.16
C ASP A 218 17.21 -15.52 23.39
N GLN A 219 15.89 -15.70 23.42
CA GLN A 219 15.20 -16.98 23.56
C GLN A 219 14.80 -17.59 22.21
N GLU A 220 15.30 -17.02 21.11
CA GLU A 220 14.98 -17.38 19.73
C GLU A 220 13.52 -17.12 19.33
N GLU A 221 12.74 -16.40 20.13
CA GLU A 221 11.38 -16.00 19.81
C GLU A 221 11.38 -14.80 18.87
N TRP A 222 10.51 -14.86 17.86
CA TRP A 222 10.33 -13.80 16.89
C TRP A 222 9.28 -12.80 17.35
N ILE A 223 9.54 -11.54 17.03
CA ILE A 223 8.59 -10.45 17.18
C ILE A 223 7.27 -10.75 16.46
N GLN A 224 6.14 -10.51 17.13
CA GLN A 224 4.83 -10.85 16.60
C GLN A 224 4.25 -9.69 15.78
N PRO A 225 3.77 -9.93 14.55
CA PRO A 225 3.12 -8.90 13.74
C PRO A 225 1.81 -8.44 14.38
N GLY A 226 1.43 -7.19 14.16
CA GLY A 226 0.23 -6.57 14.74
C GLY A 226 0.36 -6.13 16.20
N ARG A 227 1.43 -6.50 16.89
CA ARG A 227 1.76 -5.93 18.20
C ARG A 227 2.58 -4.65 18.06
N SER A 228 2.38 -3.74 19.02
CA SER A 228 3.17 -2.52 19.13
C SER A 228 4.34 -2.76 20.08
N TYR A 229 5.54 -2.46 19.61
CA TYR A 229 6.76 -2.51 20.41
C TYR A 229 7.30 -1.09 20.59
N SER A 230 7.96 -0.83 21.71
CA SER A 230 8.58 0.47 21.98
C SER A 230 10.05 0.28 22.36
N ALA A 231 10.93 1.08 21.75
CA ALA A 231 12.33 1.11 22.13
C ALA A 231 12.55 2.21 23.17
N VAL A 232 13.05 1.85 24.34
CA VAL A 232 13.44 2.76 25.40
C VAL A 232 14.96 2.88 25.39
N TYR A 233 15.45 4.08 25.14
CA TYR A 233 16.86 4.42 25.14
C TYR A 233 17.21 5.00 26.51
N THR A 234 18.22 4.45 27.15
CA THR A 234 18.79 4.97 28.39
C THR A 234 20.26 5.25 28.14
N PHE A 235 20.67 6.49 28.34
CA PHE A 235 22.06 6.93 28.22
C PHE A 235 22.58 7.26 29.61
N THR A 236 23.77 6.81 29.95
CA THR A 236 24.40 7.10 31.25
C THR A 236 25.59 8.00 30.99
N ASP A 237 25.54 9.20 31.56
CA ASP A 237 26.64 10.16 31.48
C ASP A 237 27.91 9.63 32.18
N PRO A 238 29.09 10.16 31.86
CA PRO A 238 30.31 9.90 32.66
C PRO A 238 30.16 10.24 34.15
N SER A 239 29.24 11.15 34.50
CA SER A 239 28.88 11.50 35.87
C SER A 239 27.98 10.46 36.57
N GLY A 240 27.52 9.45 35.82
CA GLY A 240 26.59 8.43 36.30
C GLY A 240 25.11 8.83 36.25
N SER A 241 24.77 10.00 35.69
CA SER A 241 23.36 10.43 35.55
C SER A 241 22.69 9.75 34.35
N PRO A 242 21.55 9.05 34.53
CA PRO A 242 20.84 8.42 33.42
C PRO A 242 19.85 9.39 32.75
N HIS A 243 19.83 9.38 31.41
CA HIS A 243 18.87 10.07 30.56
C HIS A 243 18.04 9.06 29.78
N THR A 244 16.73 9.06 29.97
CA THR A 244 15.84 8.10 29.32
C THR A 244 14.96 8.79 28.28
N ARG A 245 14.81 8.15 27.11
CA ARG A 245 13.96 8.59 26.02
C ARG A 245 13.21 7.41 25.42
N VAL A 246 11.93 7.59 25.14
CA VAL A 246 11.11 6.59 24.45
C VAL A 246 11.12 6.90 22.96
N GLY A 247 11.47 5.89 22.16
CA GLY A 247 11.44 5.95 20.71
C GLY A 247 10.02 5.87 20.14
N LYS A 248 9.92 5.99 18.82
CA LYS A 248 8.66 5.78 18.11
C LYS A 248 8.20 4.33 18.27
N PRO A 249 6.89 4.07 18.47
CA PRO A 249 6.36 2.72 18.43
C PRO A 249 6.66 2.04 17.11
N ILE A 250 7.04 0.78 17.18
CA ILE A 250 7.29 -0.10 16.04
C ILE A 250 6.08 -1.00 15.90
N GLN A 251 5.44 -0.93 14.74
CA GLN A 251 4.36 -1.82 14.34
C GLN A 251 4.75 -2.45 13.01
N MET A 252 4.58 -3.76 12.90
CA MET A 252 4.85 -4.49 11.68
C MET A 252 3.60 -5.21 11.22
N SER A 253 3.28 -5.04 9.94
CA SER A 253 2.17 -5.73 9.30
C SER A 253 2.52 -7.17 8.95
N GLY A 254 3.81 -7.49 8.82
CA GLY A 254 4.26 -8.86 8.61
C GLY A 254 5.78 -9.00 8.77
N ILE A 255 6.21 -10.22 9.04
CA ILE A 255 7.61 -10.62 9.20
C ILE A 255 7.86 -11.94 8.47
N VAL A 256 9.08 -12.11 8.00
CA VAL A 256 9.55 -13.34 7.35
C VAL A 256 10.74 -13.84 8.12
N HIS A 257 10.67 -15.08 8.60
CA HIS A 257 11.73 -15.68 9.39
C HIS A 257 11.88 -17.17 9.11
N GLN A 258 13.06 -17.70 9.39
CA GLN A 258 13.37 -19.11 9.19
C GLN A 258 13.29 -19.86 10.51
N GLU A 259 12.50 -20.93 10.56
CA GLU A 259 12.46 -21.88 11.66
C GLU A 259 12.94 -23.27 11.21
N SER A 260 13.00 -24.21 12.15
CA SER A 260 13.45 -25.59 11.91
C SER A 260 12.53 -26.37 10.95
N ASN A 261 11.23 -26.06 10.94
CA ASN A 261 10.23 -26.71 10.09
C ASN A 261 10.09 -26.05 8.70
N GLY A 262 10.65 -24.86 8.47
CA GLY A 262 10.42 -24.13 7.24
C GLY A 262 10.59 -22.61 7.36
N LEU A 263 10.28 -21.92 6.26
CA LEU A 263 10.20 -20.46 6.25
C LEU A 263 8.79 -20.03 6.68
N HIS A 264 8.72 -19.17 7.67
CA HIS A 264 7.47 -18.59 8.16
C HIS A 264 7.29 -17.18 7.63
N VAL A 265 6.10 -16.91 7.13
CA VAL A 265 5.64 -15.57 6.78
C VAL A 265 4.46 -15.26 7.71
N SER A 266 4.74 -14.55 8.79
CA SER A 266 3.73 -14.16 9.77
C SER A 266 3.16 -12.78 9.42
N LEU A 267 1.85 -12.64 9.44
CA LEU A 267 1.11 -11.45 9.03
C LEU A 267 0.13 -11.02 10.13
N ASP A 268 -0.11 -9.72 10.22
CA ASP A 268 -1.07 -9.15 11.17
C ASP A 268 -2.51 -9.41 10.71
N SER A 269 -3.28 -10.13 11.53
CA SER A 269 -4.71 -10.35 11.30
C SER A 269 -5.52 -9.06 11.30
N GLY A 270 -5.09 -8.00 12.02
CA GLY A 270 -5.77 -6.71 12.07
C GLY A 270 -5.69 -5.95 10.73
N VAL A 271 -4.55 -6.03 10.05
CA VAL A 271 -4.40 -5.47 8.70
C VAL A 271 -5.14 -6.34 7.68
N LEU A 272 -5.10 -7.67 7.81
CA LEU A 272 -5.75 -8.59 6.86
C LEU A 272 -7.29 -8.55 6.92
N PHE A 273 -7.88 -8.64 8.12
CA PHE A 273 -9.31 -8.84 8.36
C PHE A 273 -9.96 -7.66 9.10
N GLY A 274 -9.34 -6.48 9.03
CA GLY A 274 -9.84 -5.28 9.70
C GLY A 274 -9.52 -5.21 11.20
N PRO A 275 -9.76 -4.06 11.84
CA PRO A 275 -9.29 -3.78 13.20
C PRO A 275 -9.86 -4.71 14.27
N ASN A 276 -11.05 -5.28 14.02
CA ASN A 276 -11.72 -6.21 14.93
C ASN A 276 -11.21 -7.66 14.79
N LYS A 277 -10.42 -7.96 13.74
CA LYS A 277 -9.92 -9.31 13.40
C LYS A 277 -11.02 -10.36 13.20
N SER A 278 -12.28 -9.91 13.07
CA SER A 278 -13.48 -10.75 13.03
C SER A 278 -14.05 -10.92 11.63
N ASP A 279 -13.56 -10.15 10.65
CA ASP A 279 -14.14 -10.17 9.32
C ASP A 279 -13.65 -11.42 8.56
N GLU A 280 -14.55 -12.06 7.82
CA GLU A 280 -14.20 -13.20 6.95
C GLU A 280 -13.58 -12.74 5.63
N THR A 281 -13.89 -11.51 5.23
CA THR A 281 -13.41 -10.88 4.00
C THR A 281 -12.16 -10.05 4.25
N PHE A 282 -11.26 -10.02 3.27
CA PHE A 282 -10.07 -9.19 3.34
C PHE A 282 -10.39 -7.70 3.32
N SER A 283 -9.66 -6.94 4.13
CA SER A 283 -9.60 -5.50 3.99
C SER A 283 -8.79 -5.13 2.74
N LYS A 284 -9.03 -3.95 2.15
CA LYS A 284 -8.24 -3.44 1.02
C LYS A 284 -6.72 -3.43 1.27
N PRO A 285 -6.19 -2.92 2.41
CA PRO A 285 -4.76 -3.03 2.69
C PRO A 285 -4.32 -4.48 2.95
N GLY A 286 -5.20 -5.32 3.49
CA GLY A 286 -4.98 -6.75 3.67
C GLY A 286 -4.74 -7.49 2.37
N GLU A 287 -5.53 -7.21 1.33
CA GLU A 287 -5.33 -7.79 -0.01
C GLU A 287 -3.94 -7.44 -0.58
N ALA A 288 -3.50 -6.19 -0.43
CA ALA A 288 -2.18 -5.75 -0.87
C ALA A 288 -1.05 -6.45 -0.09
N LEU A 289 -1.22 -6.63 1.23
CA LEU A 289 -0.27 -7.35 2.08
C LEU A 289 -0.16 -8.83 1.70
N LEU A 290 -1.29 -9.51 1.52
CA LEU A 290 -1.33 -10.91 1.12
C LEU A 290 -0.73 -11.11 -0.28
N ARG A 291 -0.99 -10.17 -1.20
CA ARG A 291 -0.37 -10.17 -2.53
C ARG A 291 1.15 -10.03 -2.45
N SER A 292 1.64 -9.15 -1.57
CA SER A 292 3.08 -8.96 -1.32
C SER A 292 3.72 -10.25 -0.78
N ALA A 293 3.02 -10.97 0.08
CA ALA A 293 3.46 -12.27 0.60
C ALA A 293 3.49 -13.33 -0.52
N ALA A 294 2.46 -13.38 -1.36
CA ALA A 294 2.43 -14.27 -2.52
C ALA A 294 3.59 -13.98 -3.50
N ASP A 295 3.90 -12.71 -3.74
CA ASP A 295 5.01 -12.30 -4.61
C ASP A 295 6.39 -12.68 -4.03
N LEU A 296 6.55 -12.61 -2.70
CA LEU A 296 7.74 -13.12 -2.03
C LEU A 296 7.90 -14.63 -2.27
N ILE A 297 6.82 -15.40 -2.11
CA ILE A 297 6.80 -16.84 -2.32
C ILE A 297 7.14 -17.17 -3.79
N LYS A 298 6.53 -16.48 -4.76
CA LYS A 298 6.81 -16.66 -6.20
C LYS A 298 8.29 -16.47 -6.54
N ARG A 299 8.96 -15.49 -5.93
CA ARG A 299 10.37 -15.15 -6.23
C ARG A 299 11.36 -16.17 -5.73
N ARG A 300 11.06 -16.81 -4.60
CA ARG A 300 12.07 -17.55 -3.82
C ARG A 300 11.77 -19.04 -3.73
N PHE A 301 10.51 -19.46 -3.80
CA PHE A 301 10.09 -20.78 -3.32
C PHE A 301 9.04 -21.47 -4.20
N THR A 302 9.40 -21.75 -5.45
CA THR A 302 8.51 -22.48 -6.36
C THR A 302 8.45 -23.97 -6.02
N GLY A 303 7.25 -24.51 -5.88
CA GLY A 303 7.01 -25.96 -5.73
C GLY A 303 7.18 -26.52 -4.31
N ILE A 304 7.36 -25.66 -3.30
CA ILE A 304 7.39 -26.05 -1.90
C ILE A 304 5.94 -26.16 -1.37
N PRO A 305 5.57 -27.21 -0.61
CA PRO A 305 4.25 -27.29 0.00
C PRO A 305 4.07 -26.19 1.06
N ILE A 306 2.89 -25.59 1.07
CA ILE A 306 2.56 -24.44 1.92
C ILE A 306 1.53 -24.87 2.95
N ARG A 307 1.71 -24.51 4.22
CA ARG A 307 0.71 -24.63 5.28
C ARG A 307 0.28 -23.23 5.69
N VAL A 308 -1.02 -22.99 5.67
CA VAL A 308 -1.63 -21.74 6.13
C VAL A 308 -2.24 -22.02 7.51
N GLN A 309 -1.72 -21.36 8.54
CA GLN A 309 -2.22 -21.46 9.90
C GLN A 309 -2.79 -20.10 10.32
N ILE A 310 -4.03 -20.09 10.81
CA ILE A 310 -4.67 -18.86 11.30
C ILE A 310 -5.06 -19.02 12.75
N LEU A 311 -4.71 -17.99 13.53
CA LEU A 311 -5.08 -17.86 14.93
C LEU A 311 -6.17 -16.78 15.06
N ALA A 312 -7.38 -17.18 15.44
CA ALA A 312 -8.54 -16.29 15.59
C ALA A 312 -9.26 -16.48 16.93
N SER A 313 -10.29 -15.67 17.21
CA SER A 313 -11.06 -15.73 18.46
C SER A 313 -11.84 -17.02 18.65
N THR A 314 -12.34 -17.59 17.55
CA THR A 314 -13.03 -18.88 17.49
C THR A 314 -12.40 -19.77 16.42
N ARG A 315 -12.49 -21.08 16.62
CA ARG A 315 -11.95 -22.06 15.66
C ARG A 315 -12.67 -21.98 14.31
N GLU A 316 -13.99 -21.81 14.29
CA GLU A 316 -14.79 -21.71 13.07
C GLU A 316 -14.38 -20.49 12.23
N LEU A 317 -14.17 -19.33 12.87
CA LEU A 317 -13.67 -18.14 12.21
C LEU A 317 -12.26 -18.35 11.65
N ALA A 318 -11.38 -18.98 12.43
CA ALA A 318 -10.02 -19.29 12.00
C ALA A 318 -10.01 -20.20 10.75
N GLU A 319 -10.86 -21.23 10.73
CA GLU A 319 -11.00 -22.15 9.59
C GLU A 319 -11.59 -21.43 8.36
N ALA A 320 -12.60 -20.57 8.53
CA ALA A 320 -13.17 -19.76 7.45
C ALA A 320 -12.14 -18.77 6.85
N GLN A 321 -11.43 -18.04 7.71
CA GLN A 321 -10.34 -17.14 7.29
C GLN A 321 -9.21 -17.92 6.61
N ALA A 322 -8.84 -19.10 7.10
CA ALA A 322 -7.79 -19.92 6.52
C ALA A 322 -8.17 -20.40 5.12
N GLY A 323 -9.44 -20.77 4.92
CA GLY A 323 -10.01 -21.07 3.61
C GLY A 323 -9.95 -19.87 2.65
N ALA A 324 -10.28 -18.66 3.12
CA ALA A 324 -10.18 -17.44 2.31
C ALA A 324 -8.74 -17.14 1.87
N VAL A 325 -7.77 -17.28 2.77
CA VAL A 325 -6.34 -17.09 2.48
C VAL A 325 -5.84 -18.15 1.51
N GLN A 326 -6.18 -19.42 1.75
CA GLN A 326 -5.84 -20.53 0.85
C GLN A 326 -6.37 -20.29 -0.56
N ASN A 327 -7.66 -19.95 -0.72
CA ASN A 327 -8.27 -19.69 -2.03
C ASN A 327 -7.58 -18.55 -2.78
N THR A 328 -7.16 -17.51 -2.05
CA THR A 328 -6.41 -16.40 -2.63
C THR A 328 -5.02 -16.83 -3.06
N LEU A 329 -4.30 -17.60 -2.23
CA LEU A 329 -2.98 -18.14 -2.57
C LEU A 329 -3.02 -19.13 -3.75
N ILE A 330 -4.05 -19.99 -3.84
CA ILE A 330 -4.26 -20.88 -4.99
C ILE A 330 -4.37 -20.05 -6.28
N LYS A 331 -5.17 -18.98 -6.26
CA LYS A 331 -5.37 -18.09 -7.40
C LYS A 331 -4.10 -17.35 -7.80
N GLU A 332 -3.37 -16.83 -6.82
CA GLU A 332 -2.16 -16.01 -7.05
C GLU A 332 -0.93 -16.85 -7.42
N LEU A 333 -0.75 -18.02 -6.80
CA LEU A 333 0.43 -18.88 -6.98
C LEU A 333 0.27 -19.94 -8.07
N MET A 334 -0.94 -20.14 -8.60
CA MET A 334 -1.28 -21.23 -9.55
C MET A 334 -0.94 -22.63 -9.03
N LEU A 335 -1.00 -22.83 -7.71
CA LEU A 335 -0.76 -24.13 -7.10
C LEU A 335 -2.03 -24.97 -7.13
N LEU A 336 -1.86 -26.29 -7.22
CA LEU A 336 -2.96 -27.22 -6.98
C LEU A 336 -3.37 -27.13 -5.51
N ALA A 337 -4.67 -27.24 -5.23
CA ALA A 337 -5.21 -27.15 -3.87
C ALA A 337 -4.55 -28.14 -2.89
N GLN A 338 -4.12 -29.32 -3.39
CA GLN A 338 -3.41 -30.33 -2.60
C GLN A 338 -2.04 -29.89 -2.07
N ASN A 339 -1.43 -28.85 -2.64
CA ASN A 339 -0.12 -28.34 -2.20
C ASN A 339 -0.24 -27.29 -1.09
N ILE A 340 -1.46 -26.88 -0.74
CA ILE A 340 -1.71 -25.89 0.30
C ILE A 340 -2.63 -26.51 1.35
N THR A 341 -2.12 -26.75 2.54
CA THR A 341 -2.93 -27.17 3.70
C THR A 341 -3.39 -25.94 4.48
N ASN A 342 -4.58 -25.99 5.06
CA ASN A 342 -5.12 -24.93 5.90
C ASN A 342 -5.39 -25.46 7.31
N GLU A 343 -5.25 -24.59 8.31
CA GLU A 343 -5.50 -24.93 9.71
C GLU A 343 -5.95 -23.69 10.47
N GLY A 344 -7.06 -23.84 11.21
CA GLY A 344 -7.56 -22.81 12.11
C GLY A 344 -7.39 -23.25 13.55
N ALA A 345 -6.83 -22.37 14.40
CA ALA A 345 -6.76 -22.58 15.83
C ALA A 345 -7.29 -21.36 16.60
N GLN A 346 -7.82 -21.61 17.78
CA GLN A 346 -8.33 -20.57 18.67
C GLN A 346 -7.17 -19.94 19.46
N ALA A 347 -7.13 -18.62 19.52
CA ALA A 347 -6.13 -17.86 20.25
C ALA A 347 -6.73 -16.57 20.87
N PRO A 348 -6.15 -16.07 21.98
CA PRO A 348 -6.53 -14.79 22.55
C PRO A 348 -6.21 -13.64 21.58
N PHE A 349 -6.91 -12.52 21.71
CA PHE A 349 -6.84 -11.37 20.78
C PHE A 349 -5.40 -10.87 20.52
N SER A 350 -4.54 -10.92 21.54
CA SER A 350 -3.14 -10.52 21.46
C SER A 350 -2.28 -11.47 20.59
N GLU A 351 -2.67 -12.73 20.44
CA GLU A 351 -1.92 -13.76 19.70
C GLU A 351 -2.47 -14.03 18.30
N GLN A 352 -3.63 -13.44 17.97
CA GLN A 352 -4.27 -13.59 16.66
C GLN A 352 -3.41 -13.02 15.54
N ARG A 353 -3.04 -13.89 14.61
CA ARG A 353 -2.18 -13.64 13.45
C ARG A 353 -2.42 -14.69 12.36
N VAL A 354 -1.88 -14.44 11.18
CA VAL A 354 -1.87 -15.39 10.05
C VAL A 354 -0.44 -15.83 9.80
N GLU A 355 -0.20 -17.12 9.72
CA GLU A 355 1.10 -17.71 9.42
C GLU A 355 1.02 -18.49 8.11
N ILE A 356 1.92 -18.18 7.18
CA ILE A 356 2.10 -18.93 5.95
C ILE A 356 3.47 -19.61 6.06
N ILE A 357 3.45 -20.93 6.23
CA ILE A 357 4.63 -21.75 6.50
C ILE A 357 4.99 -22.51 5.23
N LEU A 358 6.19 -22.28 4.71
CA LEU A 358 6.74 -23.03 3.59
C LEU A 358 7.58 -24.17 4.18
N LEU A 359 7.07 -25.40 4.08
CA LEU A 359 7.69 -26.56 4.72
C LEU A 359 9.02 -26.90 4.04
N ASN A 360 10.06 -27.16 4.83
CA ASN A 360 11.33 -27.62 4.25
C ASN A 360 11.16 -29.03 3.63
N ARG A 361 11.84 -29.29 2.51
CA ARG A 361 11.76 -30.58 1.82
C ARG A 361 12.71 -31.62 2.38
#